data_AF-U2LBM0-F1
#
_entry.id   AF-U2LBM0-F1
#
_cell.length_a   1.000
_cell.length_b   1.000
_cell.length_c   1.000
_cell.angle_alpha   90.00
_cell.angle_beta   90.00
_cell.angle_gamma   90.00
#
_symmetry.space_group_name_H-M   'P 1'
#
loop_
_entity.id
_entity.type
_entity.pdbx_description
1 polymer ?
#
loop_
_entity_poly.entity_id
_entity_poly.type
_entity_poly.pdbx_seq_one_letter_code
_entity_poly.pdbx_strand_id
1 'polypeptide(L)'
;ENGEKVKLKNGNYKTRKINTVDWNEQDKAEEWRKAWADITNKYLKENNIQEKVDHRSFQRQGIEQIPTIHLGVSVTQMEKKGIYTDRGNINREIRKQNRLLQEIKLRIKALLNWIRGIGKEEKIETENIKSTLPPKENLLSVFENLINQNADSNNADLEKYIESYQLLKDKNITSLSELKESIVTLRDKNYKTTRALKDTEKRIDDNTKLIDQAEKYLKYKDIYKAYTKLKKSKQDNFYNEHTAELILFESAKKYLKEHLGENKTLVISKWKSEATALKKEKDNLYSQIIDIREEVEQAESVRSCMEKLLQKKRELAYVNKKELEL
;
A
#
# COMPACT_ATOMS: atom_id res chain seq x y z
N GLU A 1 -18.60 -15.75 -57.03
CA GLU A 1 -17.91 -15.52 -58.31
C GLU A 1 -18.08 -14.13 -58.93
N ASN A 2 -18.87 -13.19 -58.39
CA ASN A 2 -18.69 -11.78 -58.74
C ASN A 2 -18.34 -11.04 -57.46
N GLY A 3 -17.11 -10.51 -57.35
CA GLY A 3 -16.55 -9.85 -56.15
C GLY A 3 -17.22 -8.53 -55.77
N GLU A 4 -18.54 -8.44 -55.90
CA GLU A 4 -19.33 -7.26 -55.62
C GLU A 4 -19.43 -7.02 -54.11
N LYS A 5 -19.09 -5.79 -53.71
CA LYS A 5 -19.12 -5.37 -52.31
C LYS A 5 -20.57 -5.35 -51.80
N VAL A 6 -20.86 -6.11 -50.75
CA VAL A 6 -22.19 -6.16 -50.10
C VAL A 6 -22.53 -4.79 -49.51
N LYS A 7 -23.68 -4.22 -49.87
CA LYS A 7 -24.17 -2.95 -49.30
C LYS A 7 -25.06 -3.18 -48.07
N LEU A 8 -24.94 -2.30 -47.08
CA LEU A 8 -25.81 -2.18 -45.91
C LEU A 8 -27.08 -1.38 -46.28
N LYS A 9 -28.13 -1.46 -45.46
CA LYS A 9 -29.41 -0.73 -45.67
C LYS A 9 -29.26 0.79 -45.80
N ASN A 10 -28.14 1.35 -45.33
CA ASN A 10 -27.80 2.78 -45.40
C ASN A 10 -26.97 3.16 -46.65
N GLY A 11 -26.76 2.23 -47.59
CA GLY A 11 -26.00 2.45 -48.83
C GLY A 11 -24.48 2.30 -48.71
N ASN A 12 -23.94 2.18 -47.49
CA ASN A 12 -22.50 1.95 -47.28
C ASN A 12 -22.12 0.48 -47.51
N TYR A 13 -20.87 0.22 -47.91
CA TYR A 13 -20.37 -1.14 -48.07
C TYR A 13 -20.11 -1.81 -46.71
N LYS A 14 -20.47 -3.09 -46.59
CA LYS A 14 -20.17 -3.94 -45.44
C LYS A 14 -18.67 -4.21 -45.41
N THR A 15 -17.99 -3.63 -44.43
CA THR A 15 -16.58 -3.92 -44.16
C THR A 15 -16.47 -4.90 -43.00
N ARG A 16 -15.53 -5.85 -43.10
CA ARG A 16 -15.13 -6.70 -41.98
C ARG A 16 -13.67 -6.40 -41.69
N LYS A 17 -13.35 -6.03 -40.46
CA LYS A 17 -11.97 -5.97 -40.01
C LYS A 17 -11.48 -7.40 -39.85
N ILE A 18 -10.48 -7.78 -40.63
CA ILE A 18 -9.77 -9.06 -40.49
C ILE A 18 -8.40 -8.70 -39.93
N ASN A 19 -8.07 -9.23 -38.76
CA ASN A 19 -6.73 -9.13 -38.22
C ASN A 19 -5.87 -10.14 -38.98
N THR A 20 -4.80 -9.68 -39.63
CA THR A 20 -3.85 -10.55 -40.35
C THR A 20 -2.81 -11.18 -39.40
N VAL A 21 -2.70 -10.62 -38.19
CA VAL A 21 -1.83 -11.07 -37.10
C VAL A 21 -2.58 -10.94 -35.77
N ASP A 22 -2.08 -11.65 -34.76
CA ASP A 22 -2.61 -11.71 -33.39
C ASP A 22 -2.29 -10.48 -32.52
N TRP A 23 -1.65 -9.43 -33.08
CA TRP A 23 -1.21 -8.25 -32.32
C TRP A 23 -2.33 -7.50 -31.60
N ASN A 24 -3.58 -7.66 -32.04
CA ASN A 24 -4.75 -7.05 -31.40
C ASN A 24 -5.37 -7.93 -30.30
N GLU A 25 -4.84 -9.12 -30.05
CA GLU A 25 -5.26 -10.00 -28.95
C GLU A 25 -4.74 -9.45 -27.62
N GLN A 26 -5.60 -9.43 -26.61
CA GLN A 26 -5.30 -8.79 -25.33
C GLN A 26 -4.13 -9.45 -24.60
N ASP A 27 -3.94 -10.76 -24.79
CA ASP A 27 -2.86 -11.55 -24.18
C ASP A 27 -1.47 -11.14 -24.70
N LYS A 28 -1.37 -10.66 -25.95
CA LYS A 28 -0.11 -10.17 -26.52
C LYS A 28 0.42 -8.94 -25.81
N ALA A 29 -0.46 -8.07 -25.32
CA ALA A 29 -0.03 -6.93 -24.53
C ALA A 29 0.68 -7.35 -23.23
N GLU A 30 0.29 -8.47 -22.63
CA GLU A 30 0.95 -8.99 -21.43
C GLU A 30 2.30 -9.62 -21.76
N GLU A 31 2.37 -10.42 -22.84
CA GLU A 31 3.64 -10.97 -23.35
C GLU A 31 4.68 -9.87 -23.63
N TRP A 32 4.27 -8.80 -24.31
CA TRP A 32 5.17 -7.69 -24.65
C TRP A 32 5.61 -6.89 -23.43
N ARG A 33 4.70 -6.62 -22.48
CA ARG A 33 5.06 -5.94 -21.23
C ARG A 33 6.04 -6.76 -20.41
N LYS A 34 5.88 -8.09 -20.39
CA LYS A 34 6.82 -9.02 -19.76
C LYS A 34 8.18 -8.97 -20.46
N ALA A 35 8.22 -9.13 -21.78
CA ALA A 35 9.47 -9.09 -22.55
C ALA A 35 10.21 -7.76 -22.35
N TRP A 36 9.50 -6.64 -22.36
CA TRP A 36 10.07 -5.32 -22.09
C TRP A 36 10.65 -5.20 -20.66
N ALA A 37 9.94 -5.69 -19.64
CA ALA A 37 10.43 -5.70 -18.27
C ALA A 37 11.67 -6.59 -18.12
N ASP A 38 11.68 -7.77 -18.75
CA ASP A 38 12.80 -8.71 -18.74
C ASP A 38 14.07 -8.07 -19.37
N ILE A 39 13.93 -7.43 -20.53
CA ILE A 39 15.02 -6.72 -21.20
C ILE A 39 15.51 -5.54 -20.34
N THR A 40 14.59 -4.75 -19.79
CA THR A 40 14.95 -3.60 -18.96
C THR A 40 15.75 -4.04 -17.73
N ASN A 41 15.28 -5.08 -17.02
CA ASN A 41 15.96 -5.61 -15.85
C ASN A 41 17.35 -6.19 -16.15
N LYS A 42 17.54 -6.78 -17.34
CA LYS A 42 18.85 -7.22 -17.81
C LYS A 42 19.82 -6.03 -17.85
N TYR A 43 19.44 -4.94 -18.51
CA TYR A 43 20.29 -3.75 -18.61
C TYR A 43 20.48 -3.03 -17.27
N LEU A 44 19.46 -2.96 -16.40
CA LEU A 44 19.61 -2.41 -15.05
C LEU A 44 20.67 -3.18 -14.25
N LYS A 45 20.64 -4.52 -14.31
CA LYS A 45 21.62 -5.38 -13.65
C LYS A 45 23.03 -5.19 -14.23
N GLU A 46 23.18 -5.12 -15.54
CA GLU A 46 24.47 -4.87 -16.20
C GLU A 46 25.09 -3.52 -15.80
N ASN A 47 24.26 -2.53 -15.46
CA ASN A 47 24.68 -1.21 -15.00
C ASN A 47 24.76 -1.09 -13.46
N ASN A 48 24.71 -2.20 -12.71
CA ASN A 48 24.73 -2.24 -11.25
C ASN A 48 23.60 -1.44 -10.56
N ILE A 49 22.48 -1.24 -11.25
CA ILE A 49 21.28 -0.60 -10.71
C ILE A 49 20.44 -1.69 -10.01
N GLN A 50 20.08 -1.47 -8.74
CA GLN A 50 19.42 -2.48 -7.90
C GLN A 50 17.91 -2.55 -8.13
N GLU A 51 17.32 -1.48 -8.66
CA GLU A 51 15.92 -1.36 -8.97
C GLU A 51 15.49 -2.37 -10.03
N LYS A 52 14.24 -2.84 -9.91
CA LYS A 52 13.64 -3.77 -10.87
C LYS A 52 12.29 -3.24 -11.31
N VAL A 53 12.00 -3.47 -12.58
CA VAL A 53 10.71 -3.17 -13.20
C VAL A 53 9.91 -4.47 -13.31
N ASP A 54 8.65 -4.44 -12.91
CA ASP A 54 7.73 -5.57 -13.04
C ASP A 54 6.46 -5.09 -13.75
N HIS A 55 6.01 -5.86 -14.74
CA HIS A 55 4.84 -5.55 -15.56
C HIS A 55 3.52 -5.81 -14.83
N ARG A 56 3.56 -6.58 -13.74
CA ARG A 56 2.39 -6.96 -12.95
C ARG A 56 2.06 -5.84 -11.96
N SER A 57 0.79 -5.71 -11.62
CA SER A 57 0.37 -4.81 -10.55
C SER A 57 0.96 -5.24 -9.20
N PHE A 58 1.08 -4.31 -8.24
CA PHE A 58 1.47 -4.64 -6.87
C PHE A 58 0.59 -5.75 -6.25
N GLN A 59 -0.70 -5.80 -6.61
CA GLN A 59 -1.59 -6.87 -6.18
C GLN A 59 -1.12 -8.25 -6.68
N ARG A 60 -0.79 -8.37 -7.97
CA ARG A 60 -0.29 -9.62 -8.57
C ARG A 60 1.10 -10.01 -8.06
N GLN A 61 1.88 -9.05 -7.57
CA GLN A 61 3.18 -9.29 -6.94
C GLN A 61 3.07 -9.65 -5.45
N GLY A 62 1.88 -9.49 -4.83
CA GLY A 62 1.72 -9.64 -3.39
C GLY A 62 2.36 -8.49 -2.58
N ILE A 63 2.56 -7.33 -3.20
CA ILE A 63 3.13 -6.15 -2.57
C ILE A 63 2.02 -5.31 -1.93
N GLU A 64 2.14 -5.14 -0.62
CA GLU A 64 1.30 -4.30 0.23
C GLU A 64 1.75 -2.82 0.17
N GLN A 65 1.70 -2.24 -1.02
CA GLN A 65 1.95 -0.82 -1.22
C GLN A 65 0.78 -0.16 -1.94
N ILE A 66 0.51 1.09 -1.55
CA ILE A 66 -0.45 1.96 -2.20
C ILE A 66 0.21 2.49 -3.49
N PRO A 67 -0.41 2.29 -4.67
CA PRO A 67 0.14 2.77 -5.93
C PRO A 67 0.10 4.29 -6.01
N THR A 68 1.11 4.88 -6.63
CA THR A 68 1.12 6.32 -6.95
C THR A 68 0.22 6.63 -8.15
N ILE A 69 -0.25 7.87 -8.23
CA ILE A 69 -1.03 8.34 -9.38
C ILE A 69 -0.12 8.83 -10.50
N HIS A 70 -0.56 8.63 -11.74
CA HIS A 70 0.15 9.13 -12.91
C HIS A 70 0.07 10.67 -12.97
N LEU A 71 1.23 11.33 -12.94
CA LEU A 71 1.31 12.80 -12.95
C LEU A 71 0.90 13.39 -14.31
N GLY A 72 1.38 12.79 -15.40
CA GLY A 72 1.32 13.36 -16.75
C GLY A 72 2.47 14.34 -17.04
N VAL A 73 2.73 14.59 -18.32
CA VAL A 73 3.91 15.34 -18.79
C VAL A 73 4.00 16.73 -18.18
N SER A 74 2.91 17.51 -18.23
CA SER A 74 2.89 18.90 -17.72
C SER A 74 3.15 18.98 -16.22
N VAL A 75 2.55 18.09 -15.44
CA VAL A 75 2.74 18.03 -13.98
C VAL A 75 4.17 17.61 -13.65
N THR A 76 4.72 16.62 -14.35
CA THR A 76 6.13 16.22 -14.17
C THR A 76 7.09 17.38 -14.46
N GLN A 77 6.83 18.19 -15.49
CA GLN A 77 7.64 19.36 -15.80
C GLN A 77 7.55 20.44 -14.72
N MET A 78 6.36 20.70 -14.18
CA MET A 78 6.16 21.63 -13.07
C MET A 78 6.90 21.17 -11.81
N GLU A 79 6.77 19.90 -11.43
CA GLU A 79 7.44 19.32 -10.26
C GLU A 79 8.97 19.33 -10.41
N LYS A 80 9.50 19.09 -11.62
CA LYS A 80 10.95 19.23 -11.90
C LYS A 80 11.46 20.65 -11.70
N LYS A 81 10.60 21.66 -11.87
CA LYS A 81 10.91 23.08 -11.59
C LYS A 81 10.68 23.46 -10.12
N GLY A 82 10.37 22.50 -9.25
CA GLY A 82 10.09 22.75 -7.83
C GLY A 82 8.70 23.33 -7.55
N ILE A 83 7.80 23.36 -8.55
CA ILE A 83 6.43 23.83 -8.36
C ILE A 83 5.60 22.68 -7.83
N TYR A 84 5.04 22.86 -6.63
CA TYR A 84 4.18 21.89 -5.98
C TYR A 84 2.81 21.85 -6.67
N THR A 85 2.38 20.65 -7.03
CA THR A 85 1.07 20.38 -7.63
C THR A 85 0.24 19.47 -6.74
N ASP A 86 -1.08 19.52 -6.86
CA ASP A 86 -1.98 18.64 -6.09
C ASP A 86 -1.68 17.16 -6.33
N ARG A 87 -1.43 16.78 -7.60
CA ARG A 87 -1.06 15.40 -7.95
C ARG A 87 0.31 15.00 -7.38
N GLY A 88 1.27 15.91 -7.38
CA GLY A 88 2.57 15.69 -6.74
C GLY A 88 2.45 15.52 -5.23
N ASN A 89 1.60 16.32 -4.58
CA ASN A 89 1.31 16.23 -3.15
C ASN A 89 0.69 14.88 -2.79
N ILE A 90 -0.28 14.40 -3.56
CA ILE A 90 -0.85 13.05 -3.40
C ILE A 90 0.26 11.99 -3.47
N ASN A 91 1.16 12.06 -4.46
CA ASN A 91 2.25 11.10 -4.57
C ASN A 91 3.29 11.20 -3.46
N ARG A 92 3.56 12.40 -2.93
CA ARG A 92 4.41 12.58 -1.74
C ARG A 92 3.78 11.90 -0.52
N GLU A 93 2.49 12.12 -0.31
CA GLU A 93 1.75 11.51 0.81
C GLU A 93 1.73 9.98 0.68
N ILE A 94 1.40 9.44 -0.48
CA ILE A 94 1.43 7.98 -0.74
C ILE A 94 2.82 7.39 -0.44
N ARG A 95 3.90 8.07 -0.81
CA ARG A 95 5.27 7.61 -0.49
C ARG A 95 5.54 7.63 1.02
N LYS A 96 5.07 8.66 1.73
CA LYS A 96 5.19 8.74 3.19
C LYS A 96 4.44 7.59 3.86
N GLN A 97 3.21 7.32 3.42
CA GLN A 97 2.38 6.22 3.90
C GLN A 97 3.04 4.86 3.63
N ASN A 98 3.54 4.63 2.42
CA ASN A 98 4.23 3.37 2.09
C ASN A 98 5.51 3.15 2.92
N ARG A 99 6.26 4.22 3.25
CA ARG A 99 7.41 4.13 4.15
C ARG A 99 6.97 3.70 5.55
N LEU A 100 5.91 4.30 6.07
CA LEU A 100 5.33 3.96 7.38
C LEU A 100 4.89 2.50 7.45
N LEU A 101 4.16 2.04 6.43
CA LEU A 101 3.69 0.65 6.34
C LEU A 101 4.86 -0.35 6.31
N GLN A 102 5.91 -0.03 5.54
CA GLN A 102 7.10 -0.87 5.44
C GLN A 102 7.90 -0.87 6.76
N GLU A 103 8.01 0.28 7.42
CA GLU A 103 8.64 0.41 8.73
C GLU A 103 7.94 -0.48 9.75
N ILE A 104 6.62 -0.36 9.93
CA ILE A 104 5.82 -1.18 10.85
C ILE A 104 6.03 -2.68 10.56
N LYS A 105 5.98 -3.07 9.29
CA LYS A 105 6.20 -4.46 8.87
C LYS A 105 7.58 -5.00 9.25
N LEU A 106 8.64 -4.19 9.09
CA LEU A 106 10.00 -4.57 9.44
C LEU A 106 10.20 -4.65 10.96
N ARG A 107 9.64 -3.70 11.72
CA ARG A 107 9.69 -3.69 13.19
C ARG A 107 9.00 -4.91 13.80
N ILE A 108 7.78 -5.21 13.34
CA ILE A 108 7.05 -6.43 13.74
C ILE A 108 7.86 -7.69 13.41
N LYS A 109 8.46 -7.76 12.21
CA LYS A 109 9.31 -8.91 11.83
C LYS A 109 10.52 -9.06 12.75
N ALA A 110 11.16 -7.95 13.11
CA ALA A 110 12.31 -7.95 14.02
C ALA A 110 11.90 -8.45 15.42
N LEU A 111 10.79 -7.96 15.97
CA LEU A 111 10.23 -8.41 17.24
C LEU A 111 9.92 -9.92 17.25
N LEU A 112 9.24 -10.42 16.21
CA LEU A 112 8.91 -11.85 16.10
C LEU A 112 10.16 -12.73 15.97
N ASN A 113 11.20 -12.25 15.29
CA ASN A 113 12.47 -12.96 15.19
C ASN A 113 13.23 -12.96 16.51
N TRP A 114 13.21 -11.84 17.24
CA TRP A 114 13.81 -11.74 18.57
C TRP A 114 13.17 -12.73 19.56
N ILE A 115 11.83 -12.75 19.66
CA ILE A 115 11.13 -13.73 20.52
C ILE A 115 11.48 -15.17 20.15
N ARG A 116 11.60 -15.45 18.85
CA ARG A 116 12.02 -16.79 18.37
C ARG A 116 13.46 -17.11 18.77
N GLY A 117 14.34 -16.12 18.81
CA GLY A 117 15.74 -16.25 19.25
C GLY A 117 15.84 -16.66 20.71
N ILE A 118 15.08 -16.01 21.59
CA ILE A 118 15.03 -16.35 23.03
C ILE A 118 14.72 -17.83 23.24
N GLY A 119 13.66 -18.35 22.60
CA GLY A 119 13.30 -19.77 22.74
C GLY A 119 14.29 -20.77 22.12
N LYS A 120 15.28 -20.32 21.34
CA LYS A 120 16.38 -21.17 20.83
C LYS A 120 17.57 -21.18 21.79
N GLU A 121 17.93 -20.02 22.34
CA GLU A 121 19.00 -19.89 23.34
C GLU A 121 18.68 -20.74 24.58
N GLU A 122 17.40 -20.77 25.00
CA GLU A 122 16.92 -21.63 26.10
C GLU A 122 17.15 -23.13 25.88
N LYS A 123 17.00 -23.64 24.64
CA LYS A 123 17.20 -25.07 24.34
C LYS A 123 18.67 -25.48 24.41
N ILE A 124 19.57 -24.56 24.08
CA ILE A 124 21.02 -24.81 24.04
C ILE A 124 21.62 -24.68 25.45
N GLU A 125 21.09 -23.78 26.29
CA GLU A 125 21.58 -23.56 27.66
C GLU A 125 21.02 -24.57 28.67
N THR A 126 19.80 -25.08 28.48
CA THR A 126 19.25 -26.18 29.30
C THR A 126 20.04 -27.50 29.18
N GLU A 127 20.81 -27.66 28.11
CA GLU A 127 21.75 -28.78 27.92
C GLU A 127 23.12 -28.55 28.59
N ASN A 128 23.50 -27.31 28.95
CA ASN A 128 24.89 -27.00 29.33
C ASN A 128 25.18 -26.29 30.66
N ILE A 129 24.26 -25.62 31.38
CA ILE A 129 24.42 -25.19 32.81
C ILE A 129 23.12 -24.49 33.26
N LYS A 130 22.75 -24.60 34.54
CA LYS A 130 21.54 -24.01 35.14
C LYS A 130 21.44 -22.47 34.97
N SER A 131 20.29 -22.07 34.40
CA SER A 131 19.55 -20.79 34.48
C SER A 131 19.98 -19.62 33.58
N THR A 132 19.03 -19.16 32.74
CA THR A 132 19.12 -17.86 32.04
C THR A 132 17.79 -17.08 31.97
N LEU A 133 16.62 -17.71 32.13
CA LEU A 133 15.33 -17.11 32.58
C LEU A 133 14.39 -18.29 32.88
N PRO A 134 13.60 -18.30 33.96
CA PRO A 134 12.56 -19.31 34.12
C PRO A 134 11.48 -19.06 33.07
N PRO A 135 11.06 -20.08 32.29
CA PRO A 135 9.94 -19.99 31.33
C PRO A 135 8.58 -19.63 31.98
N LYS A 136 8.54 -19.46 33.30
CA LYS A 136 7.38 -19.17 34.15
C LYS A 136 7.47 -17.83 34.88
N GLU A 137 8.56 -17.06 34.72
CA GLU A 137 8.66 -15.74 35.34
C GLU A 137 7.65 -14.80 34.69
N ASN A 138 6.71 -14.31 35.50
CA ASN A 138 5.70 -13.38 35.05
C ASN A 138 6.39 -12.07 34.64
N LEU A 139 6.21 -11.63 33.39
CA LEU A 139 6.82 -10.40 32.86
C LEU A 139 6.52 -9.21 33.77
N LEU A 140 5.32 -9.11 34.35
CA LEU A 140 4.97 -8.06 35.30
C LEU A 140 5.89 -8.10 36.52
N SER A 141 6.15 -9.28 37.08
CA SER A 141 7.07 -9.42 38.23
C SER A 141 8.52 -9.06 37.88
N VAL A 142 8.95 -9.39 36.64
CA VAL A 142 10.28 -9.04 36.15
C VAL A 142 10.43 -7.52 36.07
N PHE A 143 9.43 -6.83 35.51
CA PHE A 143 9.44 -5.38 35.39
C PHE A 143 9.24 -4.67 36.73
N GLU A 144 8.43 -5.21 37.65
CA GLU A 144 8.29 -4.69 39.01
C GLU A 144 9.61 -4.73 39.78
N ASN A 145 10.35 -5.85 39.68
CA ASN A 145 11.69 -5.97 40.25
C ASN A 145 12.68 -4.99 39.62
N LEU A 146 12.62 -4.78 38.30
CA LEU A 146 13.44 -3.78 37.61
C LEU A 146 13.15 -2.37 38.10
N ILE A 147 11.89 -2.00 38.26
CA ILE A 147 11.49 -0.67 38.77
C ILE A 147 12.06 -0.49 40.18
N ASN A 148 11.86 -1.47 41.07
CA ASN A 148 12.34 -1.40 42.45
C ASN A 148 13.87 -1.31 42.54
N GLN A 149 14.61 -2.07 41.73
CA GLN A 149 16.08 -2.04 41.72
C GLN A 149 16.67 -0.72 41.22
N ASN A 150 15.91 0.06 40.45
CA ASN A 150 16.40 1.29 39.82
C ASN A 150 15.74 2.55 40.41
N ALA A 151 14.86 2.43 41.42
CA ALA A 151 14.14 3.53 42.04
C ALA A 151 15.06 4.51 42.79
N ASP A 152 16.14 4.00 43.42
CA ASP A 152 17.08 4.81 44.22
C ASP A 152 18.27 5.36 43.41
N SER A 153 18.44 4.88 42.17
CA SER A 153 19.49 5.33 41.26
C SER A 153 18.89 6.34 40.26
N ASN A 154 19.59 7.44 39.94
CA ASN A 154 19.25 8.33 38.82
C ASN A 154 19.42 7.61 37.47
N ASN A 155 18.61 6.58 37.23
CA ASN A 155 18.67 5.74 36.05
C ASN A 155 17.75 6.29 34.97
N ALA A 156 18.33 6.71 33.85
CA ALA A 156 17.62 7.19 32.68
C ALA A 156 16.66 6.17 32.06
N ASP A 157 16.73 4.90 32.45
CA ASP A 157 15.86 3.82 31.97
C ASP A 157 14.64 3.54 32.88
N LEU A 158 14.53 4.18 34.06
CA LEU A 158 13.41 3.92 34.99
C LEU A 158 12.05 4.22 34.35
N GLU A 159 11.95 5.34 33.62
CA GLU A 159 10.73 5.73 32.89
C GLU A 159 10.31 4.65 31.88
N LYS A 160 11.27 4.09 31.12
CA LYS A 160 11.01 3.02 30.15
C LYS A 160 10.55 1.72 30.79
N TYR A 161 11.07 1.39 31.97
CA TYR A 161 10.60 0.22 32.72
C TYR A 161 9.16 0.40 33.22
N ILE A 162 8.82 1.60 33.72
CA ILE A 162 7.47 1.94 34.16
C ILE A 162 6.49 1.89 32.98
N GLU A 163 6.82 2.51 31.85
CA GLU A 163 6.00 2.48 30.63
C GLU A 163 5.77 1.05 30.13
N SER A 164 6.83 0.23 30.09
CA SER A 164 6.74 -1.17 29.67
C SER A 164 5.90 -2.00 30.64
N TYR A 165 6.01 -1.76 31.95
CA TYR A 165 5.18 -2.41 32.96
C TYR A 165 3.70 -2.04 32.81
N GLN A 166 3.39 -0.75 32.66
CA GLN A 166 2.01 -0.27 32.46
C GLN A 166 1.39 -0.88 31.20
N LEU A 167 2.13 -0.89 30.09
CA LEU A 167 1.69 -1.53 28.85
C LEU A 167 1.33 -3.01 29.05
N LEU A 168 2.22 -3.77 29.67
CA LEU A 168 2.02 -5.20 29.92
C LEU A 168 0.81 -5.41 30.83
N LYS A 169 0.63 -4.57 31.85
CA LYS A 169 -0.50 -4.63 32.77
C LYS A 169 -1.82 -4.33 32.06
N ASP A 170 -1.89 -3.25 31.29
CA ASP A 170 -3.10 -2.81 30.59
C ASP A 170 -3.56 -3.84 29.54
N LYS A 171 -2.60 -4.51 28.89
CA LYS A 171 -2.87 -5.57 27.91
C LYS A 171 -2.99 -6.97 28.54
N ASN A 172 -2.90 -7.09 29.86
CA ASN A 172 -2.86 -8.37 30.58
C ASN A 172 -1.82 -9.37 30.03
N ILE A 173 -0.65 -8.86 29.62
CA ILE A 173 0.45 -9.66 29.09
C ILE A 173 1.37 -10.01 30.27
N THR A 174 1.34 -11.27 30.66
CA THR A 174 2.14 -11.83 31.77
C THR A 174 3.28 -12.72 31.27
N SER A 175 3.26 -13.13 30.01
CA SER A 175 4.25 -14.05 29.45
C SER A 175 4.78 -13.64 28.08
N LEU A 176 5.93 -14.18 27.70
CA LEU A 176 6.52 -13.99 26.38
C LEU A 176 5.64 -14.60 25.26
N SER A 177 4.87 -15.65 25.57
CA SER A 177 3.90 -16.23 24.63
C SER A 177 2.75 -15.27 24.35
N GLU A 178 2.19 -14.66 25.38
CA GLU A 178 1.13 -13.65 25.24
C GLU A 178 1.65 -12.40 24.52
N LEU A 179 2.89 -11.97 24.79
CA LEU A 179 3.53 -10.87 24.05
C LEU A 179 3.66 -11.22 22.55
N LYS A 180 4.08 -12.44 22.24
CA LYS A 180 4.18 -12.94 20.86
C LYS A 180 2.82 -12.96 20.18
N GLU A 181 1.79 -13.45 20.85
CA GLU A 181 0.42 -13.46 20.33
C GLU A 181 -0.05 -12.03 20.05
N SER A 182 0.16 -11.10 20.99
CA SER A 182 -0.14 -9.68 20.79
C SER A 182 0.54 -9.10 19.55
N ILE A 183 1.84 -9.36 19.34
CA ILE A 183 2.57 -8.91 18.15
C ILE A 183 2.04 -9.57 16.86
N VAL A 184 1.61 -10.83 16.91
CA VAL A 184 0.94 -11.50 15.78
C VAL A 184 -0.40 -10.83 15.47
N THR A 185 -1.19 -10.48 16.50
CA THR A 185 -2.44 -9.73 16.28
C THR A 185 -2.18 -8.36 15.67
N LEU A 186 -1.13 -7.65 16.09
CA LEU A 186 -0.72 -6.37 15.49
C LEU A 186 -0.33 -6.53 14.02
N ARG A 187 0.42 -7.59 13.69
CA ARG A 187 0.75 -7.92 12.30
C ARG A 187 -0.50 -8.10 11.44
N ASP A 188 -1.45 -8.88 11.95
CA ASP A 188 -2.67 -9.22 11.22
C ASP A 188 -3.61 -8.01 11.11
N LYS A 189 -3.70 -7.16 12.15
CA LYS A 189 -4.36 -5.86 12.09
C LYS A 189 -3.71 -4.97 11.04
N ASN A 190 -2.39 -4.79 11.07
CA ASN A 190 -1.65 -3.97 10.10
C ASN A 190 -1.91 -4.43 8.65
N TYR A 191 -1.91 -5.75 8.43
CA TYR A 191 -2.23 -6.33 7.12
C TYR A 191 -3.65 -5.99 6.65
N LYS A 192 -4.64 -6.18 7.52
CA LYS A 192 -6.05 -5.89 7.22
C LYS A 192 -6.26 -4.40 6.96
N THR A 193 -5.73 -3.52 7.81
CA THR A 193 -5.85 -2.07 7.68
C THR A 193 -5.16 -1.57 6.41
N THR A 194 -3.97 -2.10 6.07
CA THR A 194 -3.27 -1.77 4.81
C THR A 194 -4.08 -2.16 3.57
N ARG A 195 -4.70 -3.35 3.59
CA ARG A 195 -5.56 -3.80 2.48
C ARG A 195 -6.79 -2.92 2.34
N ALA A 196 -7.49 -2.65 3.45
CA ALA A 196 -8.65 -1.76 3.46
C ALA A 196 -8.28 -0.37 2.93
N LEU A 197 -7.14 0.18 3.36
CA LEU A 197 -6.64 1.49 2.91
C LEU A 197 -6.43 1.52 1.39
N LYS A 198 -5.80 0.47 0.84
CA LYS A 198 -5.59 0.33 -0.60
C LYS A 198 -6.89 0.23 -1.39
N ASP A 199 -7.85 -0.55 -0.89
CA ASP A 199 -9.15 -0.72 -1.54
C ASP A 199 -9.97 0.58 -1.51
N THR A 200 -9.92 1.31 -0.38
CA THR A 200 -10.54 2.64 -0.23
C THR A 200 -9.92 3.65 -1.18
N GLU A 201 -8.59 3.74 -1.29
CA GLU A 201 -7.91 4.64 -2.23
C GLU A 201 -8.29 4.31 -3.69
N LYS A 202 -8.36 3.02 -4.04
CA LYS A 202 -8.81 2.58 -5.37
C LYS A 202 -10.26 3.04 -5.65
N ARG A 203 -11.18 2.87 -4.71
CA ARG A 203 -12.57 3.31 -4.86
C ARG A 203 -12.68 4.83 -5.00
N ILE A 204 -11.85 5.59 -4.28
CA ILE A 204 -11.77 7.05 -4.43
C ILE A 204 -11.33 7.41 -5.86
N ASP A 205 -10.29 6.77 -6.39
CA ASP A 205 -9.81 7.00 -7.75
C ASP A 205 -10.87 6.63 -8.80
N ASP A 206 -11.51 5.48 -8.66
CA ASP A 206 -12.57 5.01 -9.56
C ASP A 206 -13.77 5.97 -9.57
N ASN A 207 -14.23 6.43 -8.40
CA ASN A 207 -15.30 7.43 -8.29
C ASN A 207 -14.89 8.78 -8.87
N THR A 208 -13.64 9.21 -8.66
CA THR A 208 -13.13 10.47 -9.21
C THR A 208 -13.13 10.44 -10.73
N LYS A 209 -12.70 9.33 -11.33
CA LYS A 209 -12.77 9.13 -12.79
C LYS A 209 -14.21 9.11 -13.29
N LEU A 210 -15.12 8.42 -12.60
CA LEU A 210 -16.54 8.41 -12.98
C LEU A 210 -17.15 9.81 -12.98
N ILE A 211 -16.86 10.61 -11.96
CA ILE A 211 -17.31 12.00 -11.86
C ILE A 211 -16.73 12.84 -13.02
N ASP A 212 -15.42 12.81 -13.24
CA ASP A 212 -14.76 13.55 -14.32
C ASP A 212 -15.32 13.21 -15.70
N GLN A 213 -15.52 11.92 -15.99
CA GLN A 213 -16.09 11.48 -17.26
C GLN A 213 -17.56 11.86 -17.41
N ALA A 214 -18.35 11.79 -16.34
CA ALA A 214 -19.74 12.22 -16.36
C ALA A 214 -19.88 13.73 -16.55
N GLU A 215 -19.02 14.53 -15.92
CA GLU A 215 -18.99 15.98 -16.10
C GLU A 215 -18.58 16.36 -17.53
N LYS A 216 -17.56 15.71 -18.11
CA LYS A 216 -17.19 15.87 -19.53
C LYS A 216 -18.33 15.48 -20.47
N TYR A 217 -18.98 14.34 -20.20
CA TYR A 217 -20.13 13.89 -20.99
C TYR A 217 -21.24 14.93 -20.99
N LEU A 218 -21.62 15.46 -19.82
CA LEU A 218 -22.67 16.48 -19.72
C LEU A 218 -22.26 17.79 -20.40
N LYS A 219 -21.03 18.26 -20.19
CA LYS A 219 -20.51 19.51 -20.75
C LYS A 219 -20.53 19.53 -22.27
N TYR A 220 -20.16 18.43 -22.91
CA TYR A 220 -20.00 18.36 -24.38
C TYR A 220 -21.18 17.69 -25.11
N LYS A 221 -22.21 17.28 -24.35
CA LYS A 221 -23.39 16.57 -24.88
C LYS A 221 -24.09 17.33 -26.01
N ASP A 222 -24.28 18.64 -25.83
CA ASP A 222 -25.06 19.44 -26.77
C ASP A 222 -24.27 19.78 -28.04
N ILE A 223 -22.95 19.93 -27.94
CA ILE A 223 -22.05 20.04 -29.10
C ILE A 223 -22.12 18.76 -29.95
N TYR A 224 -22.05 17.59 -29.30
CA TYR A 224 -22.20 16.31 -30.00
C TYR A 224 -23.58 16.15 -30.65
N LYS A 225 -24.66 16.55 -29.97
CA LYS A 225 -26.00 16.56 -30.56
C LYS A 225 -26.08 17.48 -31.78
N ALA A 226 -25.48 18.67 -31.74
CA ALA A 226 -25.42 19.58 -32.88
C ALA A 226 -24.68 18.93 -34.06
N TYR A 227 -23.50 18.35 -33.81
CA TYR A 227 -22.71 17.61 -34.81
C TYR A 227 -23.51 16.50 -35.50
N THR A 228 -24.19 15.65 -34.72
CA THR A 228 -24.97 14.52 -35.26
C THR A 228 -26.20 14.93 -36.07
N LYS A 229 -26.74 16.15 -35.85
CA LYS A 229 -27.88 16.70 -36.59
C LYS A 229 -27.49 17.41 -37.89
N LEU A 230 -26.22 17.76 -38.07
CA LEU A 230 -25.74 18.43 -39.28
C LEU A 230 -25.79 17.52 -40.50
N LYS A 231 -25.99 18.12 -41.69
CA LYS A 231 -25.82 17.42 -42.97
C LYS A 231 -24.35 17.02 -43.13
N LYS A 232 -24.09 15.85 -43.72
CA LYS A 232 -22.73 15.32 -43.98
C LYS A 232 -21.76 16.35 -44.57
N SER A 233 -22.22 17.18 -45.51
CA SER A 233 -21.39 18.20 -46.15
C SER A 233 -20.87 19.31 -45.21
N LYS A 234 -21.49 19.49 -44.03
CA LYS A 234 -21.08 20.46 -43.01
C LYS A 234 -20.45 19.82 -41.77
N GLN A 235 -20.44 18.49 -41.70
CA GLN A 235 -19.92 17.76 -40.53
C GLN A 235 -18.41 17.87 -40.42
N ASP A 236 -17.67 17.84 -41.52
CA ASP A 236 -16.20 17.94 -41.49
C ASP A 236 -15.71 19.28 -40.92
N ASN A 237 -16.30 20.40 -41.37
CA ASN A 237 -15.93 21.73 -40.85
C ASN A 237 -16.26 21.85 -39.36
N PHE A 238 -17.45 21.41 -38.94
CA PHE A 238 -17.84 21.43 -37.53
C PHE A 238 -16.97 20.50 -36.68
N TYR A 239 -16.60 19.33 -37.21
CA TYR A 239 -15.72 18.40 -36.53
C TYR A 239 -14.35 19.05 -36.30
N ASN A 240 -13.78 19.68 -37.34
CA ASN A 240 -12.49 20.36 -37.24
C ASN A 240 -12.52 21.48 -36.19
N GLU A 241 -13.58 22.30 -36.18
CA GLU A 241 -13.77 23.39 -35.20
C GLU A 241 -13.94 22.89 -33.76
N HIS A 242 -14.59 21.74 -33.56
CA HIS A 242 -14.90 21.17 -32.24
C HIS A 242 -14.21 19.82 -31.97
N THR A 243 -13.02 19.64 -32.56
CA THR A 243 -12.34 18.33 -32.55
C THR A 243 -12.10 17.85 -31.12
N ALA A 244 -11.61 18.74 -30.25
CA ALA A 244 -11.28 18.40 -28.88
C ALA A 244 -12.53 18.02 -28.07
N GLU A 245 -13.61 18.78 -28.19
CA GLU A 245 -14.87 18.55 -27.48
C GLU A 245 -15.53 17.25 -27.92
N LEU A 246 -15.53 16.96 -29.22
CA LEU A 246 -16.09 15.72 -29.76
C LEU A 246 -15.28 14.50 -29.30
N ILE A 247 -13.94 14.56 -29.35
CA ILE A 247 -13.08 13.49 -28.83
C ILE A 247 -13.30 13.27 -27.33
N LEU A 248 -13.35 14.36 -26.54
CA LEU A 248 -13.61 14.29 -25.11
C LEU A 248 -14.99 13.68 -24.81
N PHE A 249 -16.02 14.07 -25.55
CA PHE A 249 -17.36 13.49 -25.40
C PHE A 249 -17.38 12.00 -25.75
N GLU A 250 -16.78 11.60 -26.87
CA GLU A 250 -16.77 10.22 -27.32
C GLU A 250 -15.99 9.31 -26.37
N SER A 251 -14.84 9.79 -25.87
CA SER A 251 -14.05 9.09 -24.85
C SER A 251 -14.84 8.91 -23.54
N ALA A 252 -15.51 9.97 -23.06
CA ALA A 252 -16.34 9.91 -21.87
C ALA A 252 -17.54 8.98 -22.04
N LYS A 253 -18.22 9.05 -23.19
CA LYS A 253 -19.34 8.18 -23.54
C LYS A 253 -18.91 6.70 -23.57
N LYS A 254 -17.74 6.40 -24.14
CA LYS A 254 -17.19 5.04 -24.18
C LYS A 254 -16.87 4.55 -22.75
N TYR A 255 -16.16 5.36 -21.96
CA TYR A 255 -15.81 5.02 -20.58
C TYR A 255 -17.05 4.73 -19.72
N LEU A 256 -18.05 5.62 -19.76
CA LEU A 256 -19.28 5.47 -18.98
C LEU A 256 -20.08 4.24 -19.41
N LYS A 257 -20.10 3.90 -20.71
CA LYS A 257 -20.74 2.68 -21.20
C LYS A 257 -20.05 1.43 -20.66
N GLU A 258 -18.72 1.42 -20.61
CA GLU A 258 -17.94 0.28 -20.09
C GLU A 258 -18.13 0.11 -18.57
N HIS A 259 -18.23 1.20 -17.81
CA HIS A 259 -18.26 1.15 -16.34
C HIS A 259 -19.66 1.13 -15.73
N LEU A 260 -20.69 1.64 -16.41
CA LEU A 260 -22.07 1.63 -15.94
C LEU A 260 -22.92 0.51 -16.55
N GLY A 261 -22.42 -0.15 -17.59
CA GLY A 261 -23.12 -1.22 -18.30
C GLY A 261 -24.45 -0.77 -18.88
N GLU A 262 -25.53 -1.46 -18.51
CA GLU A 262 -26.89 -1.16 -18.97
C GLU A 262 -27.52 0.05 -18.26
N ASN A 263 -27.00 0.42 -17.08
CA ASN A 263 -27.53 1.53 -16.30
C ASN A 263 -26.99 2.86 -16.84
N LYS A 264 -27.82 3.59 -17.58
CA LYS A 264 -27.42 4.88 -18.21
C LYS A 264 -27.57 6.08 -17.26
N THR A 265 -27.91 5.85 -16.00
CA THR A 265 -28.19 6.91 -15.04
C THR A 265 -26.90 7.49 -14.49
N LEU A 266 -26.68 8.79 -14.72
CA LEU A 266 -25.53 9.51 -14.20
C LEU A 266 -25.85 10.03 -12.79
N VAL A 267 -25.35 9.33 -11.77
CA VAL A 267 -25.63 9.61 -10.35
C VAL A 267 -24.50 10.43 -9.71
N ILE A 268 -24.12 11.53 -10.36
CA ILE A 268 -22.92 12.34 -10.01
C ILE A 268 -22.95 12.80 -8.54
N SER A 269 -24.10 13.23 -8.03
CA SER A 269 -24.25 13.64 -6.63
C SER A 269 -23.93 12.51 -5.66
N LYS A 270 -24.40 11.29 -5.95
CA LYS A 270 -24.13 10.09 -5.14
C LYS A 270 -22.64 9.72 -5.17
N TRP A 271 -22.00 9.75 -6.35
CA TRP A 271 -20.57 9.47 -6.45
C TRP A 271 -19.73 10.51 -5.71
N LYS A 272 -20.12 11.79 -5.75
CA LYS A 272 -19.49 12.85 -4.96
C LYS A 272 -19.64 12.60 -3.45
N SER A 273 -20.83 12.25 -2.98
CA SER A 273 -21.04 11.92 -1.56
C SER A 273 -20.30 10.66 -1.12
N GLU A 274 -20.19 9.66 -2.00
CA GLU A 274 -19.42 8.45 -1.69
C GLU A 274 -17.92 8.75 -1.65
N ALA A 275 -17.39 9.53 -2.59
CA ALA A 275 -15.99 9.95 -2.58
C ALA A 275 -15.63 10.76 -1.32
N THR A 276 -16.53 11.61 -0.81
CA THR A 276 -16.28 12.33 0.45
C THR A 276 -16.33 11.41 1.67
N ALA A 277 -17.26 10.45 1.71
CA ALA A 277 -17.31 9.44 2.77
C ALA A 277 -16.05 8.56 2.78
N LEU A 278 -15.61 8.08 1.60
CA LEU A 278 -14.40 7.28 1.46
C LEU A 278 -13.13 8.03 1.87
N LYS A 279 -13.05 9.35 1.61
CA LYS A 279 -11.93 10.17 2.11
C LYS A 279 -11.87 10.19 3.63
N LYS A 280 -13.01 10.34 4.32
CA LYS A 280 -13.06 10.27 5.79
C LYS A 280 -12.67 8.88 6.31
N GLU A 281 -13.14 7.82 5.64
CA GLU A 281 -12.76 6.45 5.96
C GLU A 281 -11.25 6.23 5.80
N LYS A 282 -10.66 6.79 4.73
CA LYS A 282 -9.21 6.78 4.51
C LYS A 282 -8.45 7.42 5.66
N ASP A 283 -8.88 8.60 6.08
CA ASP A 283 -8.21 9.33 7.18
C ASP A 283 -8.28 8.51 8.48
N ASN A 284 -9.42 7.88 8.77
CA ASN A 284 -9.58 6.98 9.92
C ASN A 284 -8.68 5.72 9.83
N LEU A 285 -8.57 5.11 8.65
CA LEU A 285 -7.66 3.97 8.44
C LEU A 285 -6.20 4.37 8.62
N TYR A 286 -5.84 5.60 8.23
CA TYR A 286 -4.51 6.12 8.44
C TYR A 286 -4.21 6.38 9.93
N SER A 287 -5.16 6.92 10.70
CA SER A 287 -5.05 7.02 12.16
C SER A 287 -4.81 5.64 12.80
N GLN A 288 -5.55 4.61 12.39
CA GLN A 288 -5.33 3.25 12.89
C GLN A 288 -3.92 2.71 12.58
N ILE A 289 -3.32 3.08 11.44
CA ILE A 289 -1.93 2.69 11.12
C ILE A 289 -0.94 3.39 12.06
N ILE A 290 -1.20 4.64 12.42
CA ILE A 290 -0.40 5.37 13.42
C ILE A 290 -0.51 4.69 14.78
N ASP A 291 -1.72 4.37 15.24
CA ASP A 291 -1.93 3.67 16.51
C ASP A 291 -1.21 2.32 16.54
N ILE A 292 -1.29 1.55 15.44
CA ILE A 292 -0.56 0.27 15.30
C ILE A 292 0.95 0.49 15.41
N ARG A 293 1.48 1.58 14.83
CA ARG A 293 2.91 1.91 14.92
C ARG A 293 3.31 2.19 16.36
N GLU A 294 2.52 2.96 17.08
CA GLU A 294 2.74 3.26 18.50
C GLU A 294 2.71 1.98 19.34
N GLU A 295 1.73 1.09 19.11
CA GLU A 295 1.67 -0.20 19.79
C GLU A 295 2.90 -1.09 19.49
N VAL A 296 3.46 -1.01 18.29
CA VAL A 296 4.70 -1.71 17.92
C VAL A 296 5.91 -1.09 18.62
N GLU A 297 5.99 0.25 18.71
CA GLU A 297 7.04 0.96 19.44
C GLU A 297 7.04 0.58 20.93
N GLN A 298 5.86 0.49 21.53
CA GLN A 298 5.69 0.03 22.91
C GLN A 298 6.22 -1.41 23.10
N ALA A 299 5.96 -2.31 22.15
CA ALA A 299 6.52 -3.67 22.20
C ALA A 299 8.05 -3.71 22.01
N GLU A 300 8.62 -2.76 21.24
CA GLU A 300 10.07 -2.58 21.13
C GLU A 300 10.70 -2.08 22.43
N SER A 301 10.02 -1.22 23.19
CA SER A 301 10.46 -0.80 24.52
C SER A 301 10.52 -1.98 25.49
N VAL A 302 9.50 -2.84 25.51
CA VAL A 302 9.51 -4.09 26.32
C VAL A 302 10.72 -4.95 25.94
N ARG A 303 10.95 -5.15 24.65
CA ARG A 303 12.12 -5.88 24.13
C ARG A 303 13.43 -5.28 24.62
N SER A 304 13.63 -3.97 24.46
CA SER A 304 14.87 -3.30 24.85
C SER A 304 15.13 -3.45 26.35
N CYS A 305 14.10 -3.40 27.18
CA CYS A 305 14.23 -3.59 28.62
C CYS A 305 14.64 -5.04 28.97
N MET A 306 14.05 -6.02 28.29
CA MET A 306 14.40 -7.43 28.47
C MET A 306 15.83 -7.75 28.00
N GLU A 307 16.28 -7.20 26.86
CA GLU A 307 17.65 -7.40 26.36
C GLU A 307 18.70 -6.86 27.35
N LYS A 308 18.45 -5.69 27.97
CA LYS A 308 19.32 -5.14 29.02
C LYS A 308 19.39 -6.03 30.26
N LEU A 309 18.25 -6.59 30.68
CA LEU A 309 18.21 -7.52 31.82
C LEU A 309 18.99 -8.80 31.53
N LEU A 310 18.80 -9.37 30.33
CA LEU A 310 19.55 -10.54 29.87
C LEU A 310 21.05 -10.29 29.87
N GLN A 311 21.47 -9.11 29.39
CA GLN A 311 22.87 -8.70 29.38
C GLN A 311 23.45 -8.60 30.80
N LYS A 312 22.76 -7.92 31.73
CA LYS A 312 23.18 -7.85 33.15
C LYS A 312 23.30 -9.23 33.79
N LYS A 313 22.35 -10.14 33.54
CA LYS A 313 22.41 -11.52 34.06
C LYS A 313 23.63 -12.29 33.51
N ARG A 314 23.94 -12.14 32.22
CA ARG A 314 25.12 -12.76 31.58
C ARG A 314 26.44 -12.24 32.18
N GLU A 315 26.51 -10.93 32.44
CA GLU A 315 27.68 -10.30 33.08
C GLU A 315 27.88 -10.81 34.51
N LEU A 316 26.82 -10.87 35.32
CA LEU A 316 26.87 -11.43 36.68
C LEU A 316 27.31 -12.91 36.69
N ALA A 317 26.77 -13.72 35.78
CA ALA A 317 27.15 -15.12 35.66
C ALA A 317 28.63 -15.29 35.28
N TYR A 318 29.16 -14.42 34.42
CA TYR A 318 30.57 -14.43 34.04
C TYR A 318 31.49 -14.04 35.20
N VAL A 319 31.12 -13.03 35.99
CA VAL A 319 31.86 -12.62 37.20
C VAL A 319 31.88 -13.75 38.23
N ASN A 320 30.72 -14.33 38.54
CA ASN A 320 30.62 -15.42 39.50
C ASN A 320 31.43 -16.66 39.07
N LYS A 321 31.46 -16.96 37.77
CA LYS A 321 32.28 -18.06 37.25
C LYS A 321 33.78 -17.80 37.40
N LYS A 322 34.24 -16.56 37.16
CA LYS A 322 35.63 -16.17 37.39
C LYS A 322 36.03 -16.21 38.86
N GLU A 323 35.13 -15.84 39.77
CA GLU A 323 35.37 -15.90 41.22
C GLU A 323 35.42 -17.34 41.75
N LEU A 324 34.73 -18.28 41.11
CA LEU A 324 34.79 -19.72 41.44
C LEU A 324 36.01 -20.45 40.84
N GLU A 325 36.69 -19.84 39.87
CA GLU A 325 37.92 -20.37 39.24
C GLU A 325 39.21 -19.82 39.89
N LEU A 326 39.10 -18.93 40.88
CA LEU A 326 40.15 -18.40 41.76
C LEU A 326 40.09 -19.08 43.13
#